data_AF-A0A1C5QGV5-F1
#
_entry.id   AF-A0A1C5QGV5-F1
#
_cell.length_a   1.000
_cell.length_b   1.000
_cell.length_c   1.000
_cell.angle_alpha   90.00
_cell.angle_beta   90.00
_cell.angle_gamma   90.00
#
_symmetry.space_group_name_H-M   'P 1'
#
loop_
_entity.id
_entity.type
_entity.pdbx_description
1 polymer ?
#
loop_
_entity_poly.entity_id
_entity_poly.type
_entity_poly.pdbx_seq_one_letter_code
_entity_poly.pdbx_strand_id
1 'polypeptide(L)'
;MFKKTKKSKESVQGFTLVELIIIVAILGVLVAILAPAYTKYIEKSREATDLANAKSAYNELMINIAEKEETPEPITFGLKQTISGWQSPLPITVGGASFDGTNTDNWVGTPGRNGTCVVSYDKNKGVIFTWSGGTEDAAARPSYSGERNNLSFIKNQFPNRETGTMQTNKAYYSNQTFKIDGKQYTTRVYYADSPVFKKALEGYTPKPASYEDSPFYSVQNDLGNKYTHQGFAYYTYGKDGSINMFTYVNENKVYQTTDEGKNWQDITPNEK
;
A
#
# COMPACT_ATOMS: atom_id res chain seq x y z
N MET A 1 -50.15 -64.03 -42.90
CA MET A 1 -50.27 -62.72 -43.60
C MET A 1 -49.54 -61.67 -42.76
N PHE A 2 -48.28 -61.38 -43.06
CA PHE A 2 -47.44 -60.43 -42.28
C PHE A 2 -47.62 -59.01 -42.80
N LYS A 3 -48.25 -58.13 -42.01
CA LYS A 3 -48.36 -56.69 -42.30
C LYS A 3 -47.01 -56.02 -42.01
N LYS A 4 -46.29 -55.57 -43.05
CA LYS A 4 -45.13 -54.68 -42.92
C LYS A 4 -45.60 -53.31 -42.42
N THR A 5 -45.29 -52.98 -41.18
CA THR A 5 -45.45 -51.62 -40.63
C THR A 5 -44.38 -50.72 -41.24
N LYS A 6 -44.80 -49.74 -42.04
CA LYS A 6 -43.91 -48.75 -42.68
C LYS A 6 -43.47 -47.76 -41.61
N LYS A 7 -42.25 -47.90 -41.09
CA LYS A 7 -41.65 -46.96 -40.13
C LYS A 7 -41.44 -45.62 -40.85
N SER A 8 -42.19 -44.59 -40.49
CA SER A 8 -41.98 -43.23 -41.00
C SER A 8 -40.58 -42.79 -40.57
N LYS A 9 -39.72 -42.45 -41.54
CA LYS A 9 -38.51 -41.67 -41.25
C LYS A 9 -39.00 -40.30 -40.80
N GLU A 10 -38.95 -40.02 -39.50
CA GLU A 10 -39.01 -38.64 -39.03
C GLU A 10 -37.86 -37.89 -39.72
N SER A 11 -38.20 -36.89 -40.53
CA SER A 11 -37.23 -36.01 -41.12
C SER A 11 -36.58 -35.23 -39.99
N VAL A 12 -35.34 -35.59 -39.64
CA VAL A 12 -34.50 -34.74 -38.78
C VAL A 12 -34.27 -33.45 -39.57
N GLN A 13 -35.05 -32.41 -39.27
CA GLN A 13 -34.83 -31.07 -39.81
C GLN A 13 -33.48 -30.58 -39.30
N GLY A 14 -32.50 -30.50 -40.21
CA GLY A 14 -31.21 -29.89 -39.92
C GLY A 14 -31.30 -28.37 -39.86
N PHE A 15 -30.49 -27.75 -39.02
CA PHE A 15 -30.35 -26.30 -38.91
C PHE A 15 -29.80 -25.72 -40.22
N THR A 16 -30.35 -24.60 -40.69
CA THR A 16 -29.83 -23.91 -41.89
C THR A 16 -28.62 -23.02 -41.52
N LEU A 17 -27.71 -22.83 -42.48
CA LEU A 17 -26.58 -21.90 -42.31
C LEU A 17 -27.04 -20.46 -42.03
N VAL A 18 -28.16 -20.06 -42.63
CA VAL A 18 -28.75 -18.72 -42.45
C VAL A 18 -29.25 -18.53 -41.02
N GLU A 19 -29.93 -19.53 -40.45
CA GLU A 19 -30.38 -19.48 -39.04
C GLU A 19 -29.19 -19.37 -38.09
N LEU A 20 -28.10 -20.10 -38.36
CA LEU A 20 -26.88 -20.02 -37.55
C LEU A 20 -26.24 -18.63 -37.61
N ILE A 21 -26.17 -18.01 -38.79
CA ILE A 21 -25.61 -16.67 -38.96
C ILE A 21 -26.43 -15.62 -38.18
N ILE A 22 -27.77 -15.71 -38.24
CA ILE A 22 -28.64 -14.80 -37.50
C ILE A 22 -28.45 -14.97 -35.99
N ILE A 23 -28.32 -16.21 -35.49
CA ILE A 23 -28.08 -16.47 -34.07
C ILE A 23 -26.75 -15.87 -33.61
N VAL A 24 -25.67 -16.07 -34.37
CA VAL A 24 -24.35 -15.50 -34.03
C VAL A 24 -24.40 -13.97 -34.07
N ALA A 25 -25.15 -13.38 -35.01
CA ALA A 25 -25.34 -11.93 -35.07
C ALA A 25 -26.08 -11.38 -33.83
N ILE A 26 -27.18 -12.03 -33.42
CA ILE A 26 -27.93 -11.64 -32.20
C ILE A 26 -27.07 -11.83 -30.95
N LEU A 27 -26.35 -12.95 -30.82
CA LEU A 27 -25.42 -13.20 -29.72
C LEU A 27 -24.31 -12.15 -29.66
N GLY A 28 -23.78 -11.73 -30.80
CA GLY A 28 -22.77 -10.66 -30.88
C GLY A 28 -23.28 -9.34 -30.32
N VAL A 29 -24.51 -8.93 -30.68
CA VAL A 29 -25.14 -7.71 -30.16
C VAL A 29 -25.39 -7.81 -28.65
N LEU A 30 -25.88 -8.96 -28.17
CA LEU A 30 -26.11 -9.18 -26.74
C LEU A 30 -24.82 -9.09 -25.92
N VAL A 31 -23.75 -9.75 -26.37
CA VAL A 31 -22.45 -9.72 -25.69
C VAL A 31 -21.87 -8.30 -25.67
N ALA A 32 -22.01 -7.54 -26.76
CA ALA A 32 -21.52 -6.16 -26.82
C ALA A 32 -22.17 -5.25 -25.76
N ILE A 33 -23.46 -5.45 -25.47
CA ILE A 33 -24.18 -4.69 -24.44
C ILE A 33 -23.85 -5.22 -23.02
N LEU A 34 -23.74 -6.54 -22.86
CA LEU A 34 -23.58 -7.18 -21.55
C LEU A 34 -22.16 -7.11 -20.99
N ALA A 35 -21.13 -7.20 -21.85
CA ALA A 35 -19.74 -7.22 -21.44
C ALA A 35 -19.33 -6.05 -20.52
N PRO A 36 -19.59 -4.77 -20.86
CA PRO A 36 -19.22 -3.64 -19.99
C PRO A 36 -20.01 -3.58 -18.68
N ALA A 37 -21.25 -4.08 -18.67
CA ALA A 37 -22.03 -4.18 -17.44
C ALA A 37 -21.42 -5.23 -16.49
N TYR A 38 -21.06 -6.39 -17.03
CA TYR A 38 -20.50 -7.50 -16.27
C TYR A 38 -19.14 -7.15 -15.63
N THR A 39 -18.26 -6.44 -16.35
CA THR A 39 -16.99 -5.97 -15.79
C THR A 39 -17.18 -5.02 -14.60
N LYS A 40 -18.15 -4.10 -14.69
CA LYS A 40 -18.50 -3.20 -13.58
C LYS A 40 -19.00 -3.96 -12.35
N TYR A 41 -19.79 -5.02 -12.53
CA TYR A 41 -20.27 -5.84 -11.41
C TYR A 41 -19.15 -6.65 -10.74
N ILE A 42 -18.26 -7.25 -11.53
CA ILE A 42 -17.07 -7.93 -11.00
C ILE A 42 -16.25 -6.96 -10.15
N GLU A 43 -16.09 -5.73 -10.63
CA GLU A 43 -15.25 -4.78 -9.95
C GLU A 43 -15.86 -4.25 -8.65
N LYS A 44 -17.17 -4.01 -8.63
CA LYS A 44 -17.90 -3.75 -7.39
C LYS A 44 -17.79 -4.90 -6.38
N SER A 45 -17.77 -6.15 -6.85
CA SER A 45 -17.57 -7.32 -5.99
C SER A 45 -16.18 -7.34 -5.35
N ARG A 46 -15.15 -6.96 -6.12
CA ARG A 46 -13.78 -6.82 -5.61
C ARG A 46 -13.66 -5.67 -4.60
N GLU A 47 -14.24 -4.51 -4.88
CA GLU A 47 -14.31 -3.40 -3.94
C GLU A 47 -15.01 -3.82 -2.63
N ALA A 48 -16.15 -4.52 -2.72
CA ALA A 48 -16.86 -5.03 -1.55
C ALA A 48 -15.99 -6.00 -0.73
N THR A 49 -15.15 -6.80 -1.38
CA THR A 49 -14.17 -7.67 -0.72
C THR A 49 -13.11 -6.85 0.01
N ASP A 50 -12.60 -5.79 -0.61
CA ASP A 50 -11.62 -4.90 0.00
C ASP A 50 -12.19 -4.16 1.23
N LEU A 51 -13.43 -3.70 1.15
CA LEU A 51 -14.14 -3.09 2.27
C LEU A 51 -14.43 -4.09 3.40
N ALA A 52 -14.74 -5.35 3.06
CA ALA A 52 -14.92 -6.41 4.06
C ALA A 52 -13.60 -6.76 4.77
N ASN A 53 -12.47 -6.75 4.05
CA ASN A 53 -11.13 -6.92 4.63
C ASN A 53 -10.78 -5.74 5.53
N ALA A 54 -11.05 -4.51 5.11
CA ALA A 54 -10.88 -3.31 5.94
C ALA A 54 -11.69 -3.40 7.24
N LYS A 55 -12.96 -3.83 7.16
CA LYS A 55 -13.80 -4.03 8.33
C LYS A 55 -13.29 -5.15 9.25
N SER A 56 -12.78 -6.24 8.68
CA SER A 56 -12.19 -7.33 9.45
C SER A 56 -10.95 -6.87 10.20
N ALA A 57 -10.05 -6.15 9.53
CA ALA A 57 -8.87 -5.54 10.13
C ALA A 57 -9.25 -4.53 11.23
N TYR A 58 -10.26 -3.68 10.98
CA TYR A 58 -10.81 -2.79 12.02
C TYR A 58 -11.26 -3.55 13.27
N ASN A 59 -12.03 -4.63 13.10
CA ASN A 59 -12.52 -5.41 14.24
C ASN A 59 -11.39 -6.05 15.03
N GLU A 60 -10.41 -6.65 14.34
CA GLU A 60 -9.23 -7.25 14.96
C GLU A 60 -8.44 -6.21 15.76
N LEU A 61 -8.27 -5.02 15.18
CA LEU A 61 -7.57 -3.92 15.80
C LEU A 61 -8.32 -3.40 17.05
N MET A 62 -9.64 -3.30 16.98
CA MET A 62 -10.50 -2.95 18.13
C MET A 62 -10.48 -3.99 19.26
N ILE A 63 -10.42 -5.29 18.93
CA ILE A 63 -10.25 -6.36 19.93
C ILE A 63 -8.91 -6.19 20.65
N ASN A 64 -7.82 -5.97 19.89
CA ASN A 64 -6.50 -5.75 20.48
C ASN A 64 -6.46 -4.53 21.42
N ILE A 65 -7.14 -3.44 21.06
CA ILE A 65 -7.25 -2.25 21.93
C ILE A 65 -7.99 -2.60 23.22
N ALA A 66 -9.09 -3.33 23.11
CA ALA A 66 -9.92 -3.70 24.27
C ALA A 66 -9.20 -4.68 25.22
N GLU A 67 -8.33 -5.55 24.70
CA GLU A 67 -7.63 -6.56 25.50
C GLU A 67 -6.35 -6.05 26.17
N LYS A 68 -5.57 -5.20 25.49
CA LYS A 68 -4.19 -4.90 25.88
C LYS A 68 -3.96 -3.48 26.40
N GLU A 69 -4.94 -2.57 26.29
CA GLU A 69 -4.82 -1.13 26.62
C GLU A 69 -3.57 -0.43 26.02
N GLU A 70 -2.99 -1.02 24.97
CA GLU A 70 -1.83 -0.51 24.22
C GLU A 70 -2.25 -0.18 22.78
N THR A 71 -1.50 0.69 22.09
CA THR A 71 -1.73 0.97 20.67
C THR A 71 -1.38 -0.26 19.84
N PRO A 72 -2.34 -0.89 19.13
CA PRO A 72 -2.10 -2.12 18.39
C PRO A 72 -1.27 -1.86 17.13
N GLU A 73 -0.56 -2.90 16.67
CA GLU A 73 0.16 -2.85 15.39
C GLU A 73 -0.79 -2.63 14.20
N PRO A 74 -0.41 -1.82 13.20
CA PRO A 74 -1.23 -1.63 12.00
C PRO A 74 -1.38 -2.91 11.19
N ILE A 75 -2.60 -3.16 10.70
CA ILE A 75 -2.91 -4.30 9.83
C ILE A 75 -2.88 -3.85 8.38
N THR A 76 -2.08 -4.52 7.55
CA THR A 76 -1.95 -4.20 6.13
C THR A 76 -2.46 -5.34 5.26
N PHE A 77 -3.26 -5.04 4.25
CA PHE A 77 -3.67 -6.02 3.24
C PHE A 77 -3.66 -5.42 1.83
N GLY A 78 -3.47 -6.30 0.84
CA GLY A 78 -3.52 -5.94 -0.58
C GLY A 78 -4.94 -5.90 -1.13
N LEU A 79 -5.22 -4.90 -1.97
CA LEU A 79 -6.50 -4.70 -2.61
C LEU A 79 -6.72 -5.70 -3.76
N LYS A 80 -7.97 -6.14 -3.92
CA LYS A 80 -8.42 -7.07 -4.97
C LYS A 80 -8.93 -6.34 -6.20
N GLN A 81 -9.30 -5.07 -6.06
CA GLN A 81 -9.68 -4.26 -7.20
C GLN A 81 -8.51 -4.08 -8.19
N THR A 82 -8.89 -4.11 -9.45
CA THR A 82 -8.05 -3.98 -10.63
C THR A 82 -8.26 -2.66 -11.38
N ILE A 83 -9.26 -1.87 -10.97
CA ILE A 83 -9.54 -0.50 -11.41
C ILE A 83 -9.35 0.41 -10.20
N SER A 84 -8.60 1.50 -10.39
CA SER A 84 -8.40 2.49 -9.33
C SER A 84 -9.66 3.31 -9.06
N GLY A 85 -9.80 3.77 -7.81
CA GLY A 85 -10.91 4.58 -7.35
C GLY A 85 -12.13 3.77 -6.92
N TRP A 86 -13.09 4.45 -6.31
CA TRP A 86 -14.35 3.84 -5.88
C TRP A 86 -15.28 3.60 -7.07
N GLN A 87 -15.78 2.39 -7.17
CA GLN A 87 -16.77 1.92 -8.14
C GLN A 87 -18.20 2.08 -7.62
N SER A 88 -18.36 2.12 -6.29
CA SER A 88 -19.61 2.45 -5.62
C SER A 88 -19.78 3.96 -5.45
N PRO A 89 -21.02 4.46 -5.43
CA PRO A 89 -21.29 5.86 -5.10
C PRO A 89 -20.77 6.22 -3.72
N LEU A 90 -20.23 7.43 -3.60
CA LEU A 90 -19.85 8.03 -2.33
C LEU A 90 -21.11 8.43 -1.53
N PRO A 91 -21.05 8.42 -0.18
CA PRO A 91 -19.88 8.12 0.64
C PRO A 91 -19.65 6.63 0.87
N ILE A 92 -18.38 6.23 0.99
CA ILE A 92 -17.98 4.90 1.47
C ILE A 92 -17.75 4.98 2.98
N THR A 93 -18.18 3.96 3.74
CA THR A 93 -18.03 3.94 5.20
C THR A 93 -17.51 2.59 5.69
N VAL A 94 -16.51 2.61 6.58
CA VAL A 94 -15.95 1.43 7.26
C VAL A 94 -15.62 1.80 8.70
N GLY A 95 -16.07 1.01 9.67
CA GLY A 95 -15.69 1.20 11.08
C GLY A 95 -16.05 2.57 11.67
N GLY A 96 -17.03 3.27 11.10
CA GLY A 96 -17.40 4.64 11.48
C GLY A 96 -16.61 5.75 10.77
N ALA A 97 -15.54 5.42 10.05
CA ALA A 97 -14.85 6.34 9.14
C ALA A 97 -15.60 6.42 7.81
N SER A 98 -15.69 7.63 7.24
CA SER A 98 -16.41 7.89 5.99
C SER A 98 -15.55 8.68 5.01
N PHE A 99 -15.76 8.42 3.72
CA PHE A 99 -15.13 9.12 2.61
C PHE A 99 -16.18 9.54 1.61
N ASP A 100 -16.33 10.86 1.42
CA ASP A 100 -17.29 11.49 0.52
C ASP A 100 -16.63 12.09 -0.73
N GLY A 101 -15.36 11.77 -0.95
CA GLY A 101 -14.49 12.41 -1.94
C GLY A 101 -13.39 13.26 -1.31
N THR A 102 -13.47 13.50 0.00
CA THR A 102 -12.45 14.21 0.77
C THR A 102 -11.83 13.34 1.85
N ASN A 103 -10.54 13.54 2.11
CA ASN A 103 -9.85 12.86 3.22
C ASN A 103 -10.38 13.38 4.55
N THR A 104 -10.43 12.49 5.54
CA THR A 104 -10.78 12.82 6.92
C THR A 104 -9.65 12.35 7.85
N ASP A 105 -9.74 12.67 9.14
CA ASP A 105 -8.78 12.18 10.14
C ASP A 105 -8.67 10.66 10.17
N ASN A 106 -9.75 9.95 9.79
CA ASN A 106 -9.86 8.49 9.84
C ASN A 106 -9.89 7.84 8.45
N TRP A 107 -9.73 8.63 7.38
CA TRP A 107 -9.75 8.11 6.01
C TRP A 107 -8.81 8.88 5.10
N VAL A 108 -7.78 8.19 4.60
CA VAL A 108 -6.73 8.77 3.77
C VAL A 108 -6.74 8.16 2.37
N GLY A 109 -7.26 8.96 1.44
CA GLY A 109 -7.38 8.82 -0.01
C GLY A 109 -8.02 7.54 -0.54
N THR A 110 -7.57 7.12 -1.73
CA THR A 110 -8.38 6.27 -2.61
C THR A 110 -7.67 4.97 -2.99
N PRO A 111 -8.44 3.90 -3.24
CA PRO A 111 -7.86 2.60 -3.52
C PRO A 111 -7.32 2.52 -4.95
N GLY A 112 -6.19 1.86 -5.08
CA GLY A 112 -5.52 1.62 -6.35
C GLY A 112 -5.69 0.23 -6.92
N ARG A 113 -5.49 0.13 -8.23
CA ARG A 113 -5.23 -1.15 -8.89
C ARG A 113 -4.05 -1.86 -8.21
N ASN A 114 -4.32 -3.01 -7.59
CA ASN A 114 -3.34 -3.77 -6.79
C ASN A 114 -2.69 -2.94 -5.66
N GLY A 115 -3.40 -1.94 -5.14
CA GLY A 115 -2.93 -1.11 -4.03
C GLY A 115 -2.96 -1.86 -2.69
N THR A 116 -2.78 -1.12 -1.61
CA THR A 116 -2.89 -1.62 -0.24
C THR A 116 -3.82 -0.76 0.58
N CYS A 117 -4.39 -1.35 1.63
CA CYS A 117 -5.00 -0.62 2.72
C CYS A 117 -4.23 -0.93 4.00
N VAL A 118 -3.86 0.13 4.72
CA VAL A 118 -3.29 0.05 6.07
C VAL A 118 -4.36 0.54 7.04
N VAL A 119 -4.70 -0.30 8.01
CA VAL A 119 -5.63 0.02 9.10
C VAL A 119 -4.79 0.22 10.36
N SER A 120 -4.74 1.44 10.86
CA SER A 120 -3.97 1.83 12.05
C SER A 120 -4.87 2.46 13.10
N TYR A 121 -4.36 2.70 14.30
CA TYR A 121 -5.11 3.37 15.36
C TYR A 121 -4.31 4.47 16.02
N ASP A 122 -5.01 5.58 16.24
CA ASP A 122 -4.57 6.71 17.03
C ASP A 122 -5.56 6.93 18.18
N LYS A 123 -5.07 7.22 19.39
CA LYS A 123 -5.91 7.37 20.59
C LYS A 123 -6.90 8.54 20.50
N ASN A 124 -6.56 9.59 19.75
CA ASN A 124 -7.36 10.80 19.63
C ASN A 124 -8.29 10.76 18.41
N LYS A 125 -7.85 10.12 17.32
CA LYS A 125 -8.60 10.04 16.06
C LYS A 125 -9.43 8.76 15.93
N GLY A 126 -8.99 7.67 16.55
CA GLY A 126 -9.55 6.33 16.43
C GLY A 126 -8.85 5.53 15.33
N VAL A 127 -9.58 4.61 14.70
CA VAL A 127 -9.03 3.78 13.61
C VAL A 127 -8.96 4.59 12.31
N ILE A 128 -7.81 4.54 11.64
CA ILE A 128 -7.52 5.28 10.42
C ILE A 128 -7.34 4.27 9.27
N PHE A 129 -8.02 4.51 8.15
CA PHE A 129 -7.88 3.72 6.92
C PHE A 129 -7.05 4.48 5.88
N THR A 130 -5.88 3.96 5.55
CA THR A 130 -4.99 4.55 4.54
C THR A 130 -4.98 3.68 3.29
N TRP A 131 -5.60 4.16 2.21
CA TRP A 131 -5.69 3.47 0.93
C TRP A 131 -4.58 3.94 -0.02
N SER A 132 -3.98 3.06 -0.83
CA SER A 132 -2.90 3.44 -1.74
C SER A 132 -3.17 3.06 -3.20
N GLY A 133 -2.60 3.84 -4.14
CA GLY A 133 -2.53 3.54 -5.58
C GLY A 133 -3.70 4.06 -6.43
N GLY A 134 -4.58 4.89 -5.87
CA GLY A 134 -5.78 5.41 -6.53
C GLY A 134 -5.54 6.57 -7.50
N THR A 135 -6.58 6.96 -8.26
CA THR A 135 -6.51 8.03 -9.27
C THR A 135 -6.78 9.43 -8.71
N GLU A 136 -7.44 9.54 -7.57
CA GLU A 136 -7.68 10.81 -6.86
C GLU A 136 -6.59 11.12 -5.83
N ASP A 137 -5.56 10.26 -5.77
CA ASP A 137 -4.37 10.40 -4.93
C ASP A 137 -3.53 11.65 -5.25
N ALA A 138 -3.84 12.38 -6.33
CA ALA A 138 -3.10 13.55 -6.77
C ALA A 138 -3.60 14.89 -6.20
N ALA A 139 -4.85 15.00 -5.73
CA ALA A 139 -5.48 16.30 -5.46
C ALA A 139 -5.58 16.71 -3.98
N ALA A 140 -5.32 15.82 -3.02
CA ALA A 140 -5.32 16.14 -1.59
C ALA A 140 -4.22 15.41 -0.79
N ARG A 141 -3.13 15.08 -1.48
CA ARG A 141 -1.93 14.47 -0.87
C ARG A 141 -0.74 15.34 -1.24
N PRO A 142 0.14 15.72 -0.31
CA PRO A 142 1.31 16.52 -0.65
C PRO A 142 2.18 15.71 -1.63
N SER A 143 2.08 16.07 -2.92
CA SER A 143 2.99 15.56 -3.94
C SER A 143 4.37 16.16 -3.69
N TYR A 144 5.41 15.33 -3.63
CA TYR A 144 6.77 15.84 -3.65
C TYR A 144 7.60 15.32 -4.82
N SER A 145 8.31 16.25 -5.46
CA SER A 145 9.32 16.03 -6.50
C SER A 145 10.71 15.96 -5.87
N GLY A 146 11.15 14.77 -5.46
CA GLY A 146 12.57 14.51 -5.24
C GLY A 146 13.30 14.47 -6.58
N GLU A 147 14.44 15.14 -6.72
CA GLU A 147 15.28 14.99 -7.91
C GLU A 147 15.65 13.50 -8.10
N ARG A 148 15.48 13.00 -9.33
CA ARG A 148 15.50 11.59 -9.78
C ARG A 148 16.78 10.78 -9.46
N ASN A 149 17.81 11.38 -8.85
CA ASN A 149 19.16 10.82 -8.84
C ASN A 149 19.50 9.99 -7.58
N ASN A 150 18.82 10.18 -6.45
CA ASN A 150 19.27 9.62 -5.17
C ASN A 150 18.75 8.20 -4.88
N LEU A 151 17.47 7.91 -5.18
CA LEU A 151 16.92 6.56 -5.03
C LEU A 151 17.45 5.58 -6.08
N SER A 152 17.72 6.07 -7.28
CA SER A 152 18.33 5.28 -8.35
C SER A 152 19.68 4.72 -7.91
N PHE A 153 20.49 5.50 -7.19
CA PHE A 153 21.73 5.00 -6.59
C PHE A 153 21.46 3.88 -5.59
N ILE A 154 20.55 4.10 -4.62
CA ILE A 154 20.23 3.08 -3.61
C ILE A 154 19.80 1.79 -4.32
N LYS A 155 18.84 1.84 -5.24
CA LYS A 155 18.40 0.66 -6.01
C LYS A 155 19.54 -0.05 -6.75
N ASN A 156 20.45 0.70 -7.37
CA ASN A 156 21.60 0.13 -8.08
C ASN A 156 22.56 -0.64 -7.16
N GLN A 157 22.44 -0.47 -5.85
CA GLN A 157 23.29 -1.12 -4.84
C GLN A 157 22.63 -2.35 -4.22
N PHE A 158 21.39 -2.68 -4.61
CA PHE A 158 20.74 -3.93 -4.23
C PHE A 158 21.57 -5.21 -4.47
N PRO A 159 22.35 -5.34 -5.58
CA PRO A 159 23.23 -6.50 -5.77
C PRO A 159 24.33 -6.60 -4.71
N ASN A 160 24.77 -5.47 -4.16
CA ASN A 160 25.88 -5.38 -3.21
C ASN A 160 25.43 -5.44 -1.75
N ARG A 161 24.12 -5.63 -1.50
CA ARG A 161 23.52 -5.55 -0.16
C ARG A 161 24.18 -6.45 0.88
N GLU A 162 24.73 -7.59 0.48
CA GLU A 162 25.40 -8.57 1.35
C GLU A 162 26.90 -8.27 1.56
N THR A 163 27.40 -7.11 1.13
CA THR A 163 28.85 -6.81 1.15
C THR A 163 29.14 -5.35 1.55
N GLY A 164 30.42 -5.08 1.85
CA GLY A 164 30.92 -3.72 2.04
C GLY A 164 30.26 -2.96 3.19
N THR A 165 30.04 -1.66 3.01
CA THR A 165 29.51 -0.78 4.06
C THR A 165 28.06 -1.10 4.44
N MET A 166 27.30 -1.78 3.57
CA MET A 166 25.92 -2.24 3.85
C MET A 166 25.86 -3.34 4.90
N GLN A 167 27.00 -3.96 5.23
CA GLN A 167 27.12 -4.95 6.30
C GLN A 167 27.69 -4.35 7.59
N THR A 168 27.80 -3.03 7.67
CA THR A 168 28.39 -2.30 8.80
C THR A 168 27.41 -1.29 9.39
N ASN A 169 27.89 -0.52 10.37
CA ASN A 169 27.16 0.61 10.96
C ASN A 169 27.46 1.97 10.29
N LYS A 170 28.19 1.98 9.17
CA LYS A 170 28.48 3.21 8.42
C LYS A 170 27.25 3.62 7.61
N ALA A 171 27.03 4.93 7.54
CA ALA A 171 26.05 5.49 6.61
C ALA A 171 26.47 5.10 5.19
N TYR A 172 25.53 4.55 4.44
CA TYR A 172 25.77 4.16 3.06
C TYR A 172 25.79 5.38 2.15
N TYR A 173 24.97 6.37 2.50
CA TYR A 173 24.92 7.65 1.83
C TYR A 173 24.86 8.78 2.86
N SER A 174 25.92 9.60 2.90
CA SER A 174 25.96 10.81 3.71
C SER A 174 25.41 12.02 2.93
N ASN A 175 24.89 13.01 3.65
CA ASN A 175 24.41 14.29 3.09
C ASN A 175 23.28 14.15 2.06
N GLN A 176 22.39 13.19 2.26
CA GLN A 176 21.23 12.99 1.39
C GLN A 176 20.14 13.98 1.68
N THR A 177 19.71 14.66 0.63
CA THR A 177 18.71 15.70 0.72
C THR A 177 17.38 15.22 0.15
N PHE A 178 16.32 15.33 0.94
CA PHE A 178 14.94 15.18 0.52
C PHE A 178 14.13 16.31 1.14
N LYS A 179 12.90 16.54 0.65
CA LYS A 179 11.99 17.48 1.31
C LYS A 179 10.78 16.72 1.83
N ILE A 180 10.36 17.09 3.03
CA ILE A 180 9.12 16.66 3.66
C ILE A 180 8.35 17.94 3.95
N ASP A 181 7.11 18.03 3.47
CA ASP A 181 6.25 19.21 3.59
C ASP A 181 6.93 20.52 3.11
N GLY A 182 7.68 20.45 2.01
CA GLY A 182 8.40 21.58 1.43
C GLY A 182 9.66 22.01 2.20
N LYS A 183 9.88 21.50 3.41
CA LYS A 183 11.09 21.72 4.19
C LYS A 183 12.18 20.73 3.79
N GLN A 184 13.37 21.25 3.53
CA GLN A 184 14.52 20.45 3.11
C GLN A 184 15.24 19.86 4.32
N TYR A 185 15.47 18.55 4.26
CA TYR A 185 16.23 17.80 5.25
C TYR A 185 17.42 17.16 4.57
N THR A 186 18.61 17.37 5.12
CA THR A 186 19.83 16.73 4.68
C THR A 186 20.25 15.77 5.78
N THR A 187 20.41 14.48 5.47
CA THR A 187 20.58 13.46 6.50
C THR A 187 21.47 12.30 6.04
N ARG A 188 21.78 11.39 6.96
CA ARG A 188 22.52 10.16 6.68
C ARG A 188 21.56 9.01 6.44
N VAL A 189 21.85 8.18 5.43
CA VAL A 189 21.03 7.03 5.06
C VAL A 189 21.72 5.73 5.41
N TYR A 190 21.03 4.89 6.18
CA TYR A 190 21.49 3.58 6.65
C TYR A 190 20.70 2.44 6.00
N TYR A 191 21.35 1.29 5.83
CA TYR A 191 20.67 0.06 5.42
C TYR A 191 20.23 -0.70 6.66
N ALA A 192 18.92 -0.80 6.88
CA ALA A 192 18.35 -1.31 8.12
C ALA A 192 18.59 -2.82 8.32
N ASP A 193 18.74 -3.57 7.23
CA ASP A 193 19.01 -5.02 7.27
C ASP A 193 20.50 -5.35 7.49
N SER A 194 21.38 -4.36 7.72
CA SER A 194 22.76 -4.68 8.11
C SER A 194 22.78 -5.47 9.42
N PRO A 195 23.74 -6.40 9.64
CA PRO A 195 23.77 -7.20 10.87
C PRO A 195 23.75 -6.37 12.16
N VAL A 196 24.33 -5.17 12.14
CA VAL A 196 24.39 -4.27 13.29
C VAL A 196 23.04 -3.60 13.54
N PHE A 197 22.42 -3.04 12.52
CA PHE A 197 21.14 -2.33 12.65
C PHE A 197 19.96 -3.29 12.81
N LYS A 198 19.98 -4.42 12.11
CA LYS A 198 18.99 -5.48 12.26
C LYS A 198 18.95 -5.99 13.70
N LYS A 199 20.12 -6.21 14.31
CA LYS A 199 20.22 -6.57 15.72
C LYS A 199 19.75 -5.46 16.65
N ALA A 200 20.00 -4.20 16.33
CA ALA A 200 19.50 -3.07 17.12
C ALA A 200 17.97 -2.93 17.05
N LEU A 201 17.35 -3.40 15.96
CA LEU A 201 15.89 -3.46 15.79
C LEU A 201 15.26 -4.68 16.50
N GLU A 202 16.03 -5.71 16.84
CA GLU A 202 15.51 -6.88 17.56
C GLU A 202 15.01 -6.48 18.94
N GLY A 203 13.70 -6.62 19.17
CA GLY A 203 13.05 -6.25 20.43
C GLY A 203 12.84 -4.74 20.61
N TYR A 204 13.18 -3.92 19.62
CA TYR A 204 12.83 -2.51 19.63
C TYR A 204 11.31 -2.35 19.45
N THR A 205 10.65 -1.80 20.48
CA THR A 205 9.23 -1.47 20.47
C THR A 205 9.12 0.06 20.40
N PRO A 206 8.61 0.65 19.30
CA PRO A 206 8.62 2.10 19.13
C PRO A 206 7.84 2.84 20.23
N LYS A 207 8.50 3.82 20.87
CA LYS A 207 7.93 4.86 21.77
C LYS A 207 8.21 6.25 21.13
N PRO A 208 7.78 7.43 21.65
CA PRO A 208 7.84 8.68 20.87
C PRO A 208 9.26 8.89 20.36
N ALA A 209 9.39 8.94 19.04
CA ALA A 209 10.62 8.61 18.39
C ALA A 209 11.35 9.90 18.03
N SER A 210 12.21 10.30 18.95
CA SER A 210 13.27 11.26 18.71
C SER A 210 14.47 10.59 18.02
N TYR A 211 15.39 11.41 17.54
CA TYR A 211 16.67 10.94 17.01
C TYR A 211 17.46 10.10 18.03
N GLU A 212 17.43 10.47 19.31
CA GLU A 212 18.22 9.82 20.37
C GLU A 212 17.59 8.51 20.86
N ASP A 213 16.26 8.42 20.81
CA ASP A 213 15.50 7.24 21.25
C ASP A 213 15.48 6.11 20.21
N SER A 214 15.97 6.40 19.00
CA SER A 214 15.99 5.42 17.92
C SER A 214 17.08 4.36 18.13
N PRO A 215 16.82 3.08 17.78
CA PRO A 215 17.77 1.99 17.98
C PRO A 215 19.06 2.16 17.18
N PHE A 216 19.06 3.05 16.20
CA PHE A 216 20.22 3.31 15.35
C PHE A 216 21.17 4.34 16.00
N TYR A 217 20.70 5.15 16.96
CA TYR A 217 21.47 6.23 17.57
C TYR A 217 22.72 5.75 18.31
N SER A 218 22.61 4.66 19.08
CA SER A 218 23.71 4.12 19.88
C SER A 218 24.72 3.32 19.05
N VAL A 219 24.31 2.83 17.89
CA VAL A 219 25.12 1.92 17.06
C VAL A 219 25.65 2.58 15.78
N GLN A 220 25.13 3.74 15.38
CA GLN A 220 25.57 4.45 14.19
C GLN A 220 27.04 4.89 14.28
N ASN A 221 27.72 4.88 13.13
CA ASN A 221 29.05 5.45 13.01
C ASN A 221 28.96 6.98 12.74
N ASP A 222 28.71 7.77 13.80
CA ASP A 222 28.78 9.25 13.78
C ASP A 222 29.92 9.79 14.65
N LEU A 223 31.15 9.81 14.13
CA LEU A 223 32.29 10.31 14.90
C LEU A 223 32.15 11.82 15.16
N GLY A 224 31.71 12.16 16.37
CA GLY A 224 31.62 13.53 16.91
C GLY A 224 30.24 14.17 16.90
N ASN A 225 29.14 13.40 16.82
CA ASN A 225 27.75 13.88 16.93
C ASN A 225 27.44 15.09 16.03
N LYS A 226 27.97 15.10 14.80
CA LYS A 226 27.94 16.29 13.94
C LYS A 226 26.58 16.54 13.28
N TYR A 227 25.67 15.58 13.34
CA TYR A 227 24.42 15.57 12.56
C TYR A 227 23.17 15.27 13.40
N THR A 228 23.25 15.39 14.73
CA THR A 228 22.13 15.15 15.67
C THR A 228 20.89 15.97 15.28
N HIS A 229 21.08 17.22 14.88
CA HIS A 229 20.00 18.15 14.48
C HIS A 229 19.37 17.83 13.12
N GLN A 230 19.96 16.94 12.34
CA GLN A 230 19.58 16.63 10.97
C GLN A 230 18.86 15.29 10.84
N GLY A 231 18.79 14.52 11.91
CA GLY A 231 18.17 13.20 11.88
C GLY A 231 19.02 12.12 11.21
N PHE A 232 18.42 10.97 10.93
CA PHE A 232 18.88 9.99 9.96
C PHE A 232 17.71 9.30 9.28
N ALA A 233 17.96 8.70 8.13
CA ALA A 233 17.00 7.86 7.46
C ALA A 233 17.53 6.43 7.31
N TYR A 234 16.63 5.46 7.21
CA TYR A 234 16.98 4.06 7.02
C TYR A 234 15.96 3.35 6.14
N TYR A 235 16.43 2.39 5.37
CA TYR A 235 15.59 1.67 4.40
C TYR A 235 15.84 0.17 4.39
N THR A 236 14.88 -0.58 3.85
CA THR A 236 14.96 -2.01 3.52
C THR A 236 14.64 -2.24 2.05
N TYR A 237 15.16 -3.34 1.49
CA TYR A 237 14.82 -3.75 0.12
C TYR A 237 13.69 -4.77 0.09
N GLY A 238 12.90 -4.71 -0.98
CA GLY A 238 12.06 -5.81 -1.44
C GLY A 238 12.90 -6.87 -2.15
N LYS A 239 12.30 -8.03 -2.42
CA LYS A 239 12.97 -9.18 -3.08
C LYS A 239 13.48 -8.85 -4.48
N ASP A 240 12.91 -7.84 -5.12
CA ASP A 240 13.21 -7.35 -6.47
C ASP A 240 14.14 -6.12 -6.47
N GLY A 241 14.65 -5.69 -5.31
CA GLY A 241 15.47 -4.50 -5.18
C GLY A 241 14.71 -3.18 -5.18
N SER A 242 13.37 -3.23 -5.16
CA SER A 242 12.55 -2.07 -4.79
C SER A 242 12.86 -1.64 -3.36
N ILE A 243 12.63 -0.37 -3.03
CA ILE A 243 12.74 0.08 -1.64
C ILE A 243 11.39 -0.19 -0.97
N ASN A 244 11.35 -1.19 -0.09
CA ASN A 244 10.12 -1.67 0.54
C ASN A 244 9.63 -0.68 1.62
N MET A 245 10.57 -0.16 2.41
CA MET A 245 10.28 0.80 3.47
C MET A 245 11.46 1.76 3.59
N PHE A 246 11.18 3.06 3.64
CA PHE A 246 12.18 4.09 3.91
C PHE A 246 11.63 5.02 4.97
N THR A 247 12.36 5.16 6.07
CA THR A 247 11.94 5.91 7.25
C THR A 247 12.98 6.98 7.54
N TYR A 248 12.52 8.17 7.89
CA TYR A 248 13.34 9.29 8.31
C TYR A 248 12.96 9.66 9.74
N VAL A 249 13.95 9.76 10.61
CA VAL A 249 13.82 10.14 12.01
C VAL A 249 14.60 11.43 12.22
N ASN A 250 13.99 12.45 12.80
CA ASN A 250 14.68 13.65 13.27
C ASN A 250 14.48 13.84 14.78
N GLU A 251 14.91 14.98 15.32
CA GLU A 251 14.83 15.27 16.76
C GLU A 251 13.42 15.03 17.35
N ASN A 252 12.35 15.34 16.62
CA ASN A 252 10.99 15.35 17.16
C ASN A 252 9.97 14.61 16.29
N LYS A 253 10.38 14.06 15.15
CA LYS A 253 9.47 13.53 14.13
C LYS A 253 10.02 12.28 13.46
N VAL A 254 9.12 11.36 13.14
CA VAL A 254 9.38 10.21 12.28
C VAL A 254 8.46 10.23 11.08
N TYR A 255 9.04 10.09 9.89
CA TYR A 255 8.32 10.01 8.64
C TYR A 255 8.64 8.71 7.93
N GLN A 256 7.66 8.09 7.28
CA GLN A 256 7.85 6.83 6.56
C GLN A 256 7.22 6.87 5.18
N THR A 257 7.87 6.19 4.24
CA THR A 257 7.40 5.97 2.87
C THR A 257 7.55 4.48 2.53
N THR A 258 6.57 3.94 1.81
CA THR A 258 6.58 2.56 1.29
C THR A 258 6.58 2.52 -0.24
N ASP A 259 6.76 3.68 -0.88
CA ASP A 259 6.69 3.85 -2.33
C ASP A 259 7.92 4.57 -2.88
N GLU A 260 9.06 4.27 -2.26
CA GLU A 260 10.36 4.76 -2.69
C GLU A 260 10.46 6.29 -2.58
N GLY A 261 9.96 6.88 -1.49
CA GLY A 261 10.10 8.31 -1.22
C GLY A 261 9.23 9.21 -2.09
N LYS A 262 8.26 8.64 -2.80
CA LYS A 262 7.26 9.42 -3.54
C LYS A 262 6.25 10.05 -2.58
N ASN A 263 5.86 9.32 -1.53
CA ASN A 263 4.93 9.78 -0.51
C ASN A 263 5.47 9.48 0.90
N TRP A 264 5.61 10.51 1.74
CA TRP A 264 6.03 10.40 3.13
C TRP A 264 4.84 10.61 4.07
N GLN A 265 4.73 9.77 5.10
CA GLN A 265 3.70 9.80 6.13
C GLN A 265 4.35 10.14 7.47
N ASP A 266 3.84 11.14 8.19
CA ASP A 266 4.25 11.38 9.59
C ASP A 266 3.72 10.23 10.46
N ILE A 267 4.63 9.46 11.03
CA ILE A 267 4.37 8.34 11.95
C ILE A 267 4.94 8.62 13.34
N THR A 268 5.21 9.89 13.67
CA THR A 268 5.71 10.30 14.98
C THR A 268 4.75 9.79 16.05
N PRO A 269 5.20 8.95 16.99
CA PRO A 269 4.35 8.51 18.07
C PRO A 269 4.05 9.73 18.98
N ASN A 270 2.78 9.94 19.30
CA ASN A 270 2.33 11.12 20.05
C ASN A 270 3.14 11.28 21.36
N GLU A 271 3.63 12.49 21.62
CA GLU A 271 4.06 12.88 22.97
C GLU A 271 2.83 12.85 23.90
N LYS A 272 3.05 12.36 25.12
CA LYS A 272 2.02 12.24 26.16
C LYS A 272 1.30 13.55 26.47
#